data_AF-A0A2V5MEJ5-F1
#
_entry.id   AF-A0A2V5MEJ5-F1
#
_cell.length_a   1.000
_cell.length_b   1.000
_cell.length_c   1.000
_cell.angle_alpha   90.00
_cell.angle_beta   90.00
_cell.angle_gamma   90.00
#
_symmetry.space_group_name_H-M   'P 1'
#
loop_
_entity.id
_entity.type
_entity.pdbx_description
1 polymer ?
#
loop_
_entity_poly.entity_id
_entity_poly.type
_entity_poly.pdbx_seq_one_letter_code
_entity_poly.pdbx_strand_id
1 'polypeptide(L)'
;MFHDMGLTPKHSSATDRFEVDGANTAREFLRQHKIPQQDIDTVWTSIALHTTPGIPQYMHPVVALLTNGVEMDVLGIAYSEFSDADREAIVAAYSRTEHFKEDIIQTFYDGIKHKPGTTFGNVKADVLVDKDPKFQRMNFCSVIRGSQWKG
;
A
#
# COMPACT_ATOMS: atom_id res chain seq x y z
N MET A 1 1.47 -9.96 -6.27
CA MET A 1 1.77 -10.95 -5.21
C MET A 1 2.30 -10.31 -3.94
N PHE A 2 3.43 -9.60 -3.95
CA PHE A 2 4.08 -9.17 -2.70
C PHE A 2 3.60 -7.85 -2.09
N HIS A 3 2.83 -7.02 -2.82
CA HIS A 3 2.61 -5.62 -2.39
C HIS A 3 1.88 -5.48 -1.05
N ASP A 4 0.98 -6.42 -0.75
CA ASP A 4 0.24 -6.48 0.53
C ASP A 4 0.87 -7.41 1.57
N MET A 5 2.03 -8.02 1.31
CA MET A 5 2.62 -8.98 2.25
C MET A 5 2.94 -8.36 3.61
N GLY A 6 3.24 -7.06 3.67
CA GLY A 6 3.48 -6.35 4.93
C GLY A 6 2.26 -6.24 5.85
N LEU A 7 1.05 -6.57 5.38
CA LEU A 7 -0.15 -6.68 6.21
C LEU A 7 -0.19 -8.00 7.00
N THR A 8 0.60 -8.99 6.60
CA THR A 8 0.61 -10.30 7.27
C THR A 8 1.55 -10.28 8.49
N PRO A 9 1.18 -10.95 9.61
CA PRO A 9 1.99 -10.92 10.84
C PRO A 9 3.45 -11.36 10.66
N LYS A 10 3.70 -12.34 9.77
CA LYS A 10 5.04 -12.87 9.51
C LYS A 10 5.98 -11.84 8.86
N HIS A 11 5.42 -10.89 8.13
CA HIS A 11 6.17 -9.94 7.32
C HIS A 11 6.02 -8.51 7.82
N SER A 12 5.27 -8.29 8.90
CA SER A 12 5.06 -6.99 9.52
C SER A 12 6.18 -6.68 10.51
N SER A 13 6.94 -5.61 10.28
CA SER A 13 7.88 -5.08 11.28
C SER A 13 7.14 -4.17 12.28
N ALA A 14 7.81 -3.82 13.38
CA ALA A 14 7.26 -2.91 14.38
C ALA A 14 7.30 -1.43 13.95
N THR A 15 8.18 -1.08 13.00
CA THR A 15 8.55 0.32 12.72
C THR A 15 8.26 0.78 11.31
N ASP A 16 8.22 -0.13 10.33
CA ASP A 16 8.11 0.27 8.94
C ASP A 16 6.64 0.25 8.49
N ARG A 17 6.34 1.05 7.47
CA ARG A 17 5.04 1.00 6.80
C ARG A 17 4.82 -0.38 6.16
N PHE A 18 3.57 -0.82 6.05
CA PHE A 18 3.28 -2.12 5.44
C PHE A 18 3.76 -2.21 3.98
N GLU A 19 3.77 -1.10 3.25
CA GLU A 19 4.29 -1.04 1.88
C GLU A 19 5.80 -1.35 1.86
N VAL A 20 6.55 -0.81 2.82
CA VAL A 20 8.00 -1.04 2.96
C VAL A 20 8.27 -2.48 3.41
N ASP A 21 7.47 -3.01 4.34
CA ASP A 21 7.54 -4.41 4.77
C ASP A 21 7.28 -5.39 3.60
N GLY A 22 6.28 -5.11 2.77
CA GLY A 22 5.99 -5.86 1.55
C GLY A 22 7.14 -5.80 0.55
N ALA A 23 7.70 -4.61 0.36
CA ALA A 23 8.85 -4.39 -0.52
C ALA A 23 10.11 -5.14 -0.03
N ASN A 24 10.38 -5.08 1.28
CA ASN A 24 11.47 -5.82 1.92
C ASN A 24 11.30 -7.33 1.75
N THR A 25 10.07 -7.84 1.93
CA THR A 25 9.75 -9.26 1.70
C THR A 25 10.03 -9.67 0.25
N ALA A 26 9.60 -8.87 -0.72
CA ALA A 26 9.88 -9.12 -2.13
C ALA A 26 11.39 -9.12 -2.43
N ARG A 27 12.13 -8.15 -1.90
CA ARG A 27 13.59 -8.06 -2.05
C ARG A 27 14.29 -9.31 -1.55
N GLU A 28 13.98 -9.77 -0.33
CA GLU A 28 14.62 -10.95 0.23
C GLU A 28 14.30 -12.21 -0.57
N PHE A 29 13.05 -12.35 -1.04
CA PHE A 29 12.67 -13.44 -1.94
C PHE A 29 13.47 -13.41 -3.25
N LEU A 30 13.57 -12.25 -3.92
CA LEU A 30 14.27 -12.13 -5.20
C LEU A 30 15.79 -12.33 -5.07
N ARG A 31 16.39 -11.89 -3.95
CA ARG A 31 17.81 -12.16 -3.63
C ARG A 31 18.10 -13.65 -3.55
N GLN A 32 17.22 -14.43 -2.91
CA GLN A 32 17.36 -15.90 -2.82
C GLN A 32 17.33 -16.56 -4.21
N HIS A 33 16.63 -15.94 -5.17
CA HIS A 33 16.55 -16.40 -6.56
C HIS A 33 17.63 -15.79 -7.47
N LYS A 34 18.60 -15.06 -6.91
CA LYS A 34 19.73 -14.46 -7.64
C LYS A 34 19.30 -13.52 -8.76
N ILE A 35 18.18 -12.83 -8.56
CA ILE A 35 17.71 -11.80 -9.49
C ILE A 35 18.67 -10.60 -9.45
N PRO A 36 18.94 -9.93 -10.59
CA PRO A 36 19.81 -8.75 -10.63
C PRO A 36 19.33 -7.62 -9.71
N GLN A 37 20.28 -6.91 -9.10
CA GLN A 37 19.96 -5.84 -8.13
C GLN A 37 19.07 -4.74 -8.73
N GLN A 38 19.25 -4.40 -10.02
CA GLN A 38 18.42 -3.40 -10.70
C GLN A 38 16.93 -3.79 -10.77
N ASP A 39 16.64 -5.07 -11.02
CA ASP A 39 15.26 -5.57 -11.06
C ASP A 39 14.67 -5.62 -9.64
N ILE A 40 15.49 -5.98 -8.66
CA ILE A 40 15.13 -5.93 -7.24
C ILE A 40 14.76 -4.51 -6.81
N ASP A 41 15.57 -3.52 -7.20
CA ASP A 41 15.31 -2.12 -6.88
C ASP A 41 14.01 -1.65 -7.54
N THR A 42 13.78 -2.04 -8.80
CA THR A 42 12.53 -1.73 -9.50
C THR A 42 11.32 -2.31 -8.78
N VAL A 43 11.35 -3.60 -8.41
CA VAL A 43 10.25 -4.26 -7.69
C VAL A 43 10.05 -3.65 -6.29
N TRP A 44 11.14 -3.40 -5.57
CA TRP A 44 11.08 -2.81 -4.24
C TRP A 44 10.46 -1.41 -4.31
N THR A 45 10.88 -0.57 -5.27
CA THR A 45 10.31 0.77 -5.47
C THR A 45 8.84 0.71 -5.88
N SER A 46 8.47 -0.17 -6.81
CA SER A 46 7.06 -0.38 -7.18
C SER A 46 6.21 -0.65 -5.95
N ILE A 47 6.62 -1.61 -5.12
CA ILE A 47 5.86 -2.00 -3.94
C ILE A 47 5.90 -0.90 -2.86
N ALA A 48 7.03 -0.27 -2.58
CA ALA A 48 7.11 0.74 -1.54
C ALA A 48 6.20 1.96 -1.83
N LEU A 49 5.92 2.24 -3.10
CA LEU A 49 5.14 3.40 -3.55
C LEU A 49 3.72 3.07 -4.02
N HIS A 50 3.28 1.80 -3.98
CA HIS A 50 2.03 1.40 -4.64
C HIS A 50 0.76 2.08 -4.10
N THR A 51 0.81 2.63 -2.88
CA THR A 51 -0.28 3.40 -2.24
C THR A 51 -0.02 4.91 -2.19
N THR A 52 1.02 5.39 -2.87
CA THR A 52 1.43 6.80 -2.83
C THR A 52 1.00 7.49 -4.13
N PRO A 53 -0.24 8.01 -4.22
CA PRO A 53 -0.72 8.63 -5.44
C PRO A 53 0.13 9.85 -5.79
N GLY A 54 0.22 10.17 -7.07
CA GLY A 54 0.85 11.40 -7.52
C GLY A 54 2.36 11.31 -7.79
N ILE A 55 3.03 10.23 -7.39
CA ILE A 55 4.47 10.01 -7.66
C ILE A 55 4.73 8.91 -8.72
N PRO A 56 4.16 7.68 -8.58
CA PRO A 56 4.48 6.53 -9.44
C PRO A 56 4.31 6.76 -10.94
N GLN A 57 3.37 7.60 -11.35
CA GLN A 57 3.08 7.87 -12.77
C GLN A 57 4.22 8.58 -13.52
N TYR A 58 5.17 9.17 -12.80
CA TYR A 58 6.37 9.80 -13.37
C TYR A 58 7.61 8.90 -13.30
N MET A 59 7.47 7.66 -12.85
CA MET A 59 8.57 6.72 -12.62
C MET A 59 8.62 5.63 -13.70
N HIS A 60 9.44 4.60 -13.46
CA HIS A 60 9.56 3.44 -14.33
C HIS A 60 8.17 2.81 -14.60
N PRO A 61 7.87 2.31 -15.83
CA PRO A 61 6.54 1.78 -16.17
C PRO A 61 6.02 0.69 -15.23
N VAL A 62 6.90 -0.15 -14.67
CA VAL A 62 6.53 -1.19 -13.68
C VAL A 62 6.10 -0.58 -12.34
N VAL A 63 6.61 0.59 -11.98
CA VAL A 63 6.20 1.34 -10.78
C VAL A 63 4.82 1.93 -11.01
N ALA A 64 4.62 2.63 -12.13
CA ALA A 64 3.31 3.17 -12.51
C ALA A 64 2.24 2.08 -12.64
N LEU A 65 2.56 0.98 -13.31
CA LEU A 65 1.60 -0.10 -13.57
C LEU A 65 1.12 -0.79 -12.29
N LEU A 66 2.01 -0.99 -11.30
CA LEU A 66 1.58 -1.57 -10.02
C LEU A 66 0.61 -0.64 -9.29
N THR A 67 0.88 0.66 -9.24
CA THR A 67 -0.02 1.64 -8.65
C THR A 67 -1.37 1.67 -9.38
N ASN A 68 -1.37 1.73 -10.71
CA ASN A 68 -2.61 1.73 -11.50
C ASN A 68 -3.46 0.48 -11.24
N GLY A 69 -2.83 -0.69 -11.08
CA GLY A 69 -3.53 -1.92 -10.73
C GLY A 69 -4.23 -1.83 -9.38
N VAL A 70 -3.55 -1.28 -8.37
CA VAL A 70 -4.12 -1.07 -7.02
C VAL A 70 -5.23 -0.02 -7.04
N GLU A 71 -5.02 1.08 -7.75
CA GLU A 71 -6.00 2.16 -7.90
C GLU A 71 -7.29 1.67 -8.59
N MET A 72 -7.17 0.85 -9.64
CA MET A 72 -8.33 0.23 -10.28
C MET A 72 -9.01 -0.78 -9.36
N ASP A 73 -8.26 -1.72 -8.77
CA ASP A 73 -8.83 -2.84 -8.01
C ASP A 73 -9.48 -2.43 -6.68
N VAL A 74 -8.93 -1.41 -6.02
CA VAL A 74 -9.37 -0.98 -4.68
C VAL A 74 -10.21 0.30 -4.74
N LEU A 75 -9.81 1.27 -5.56
CA LEU A 75 -10.45 2.60 -5.59
C LEU A 75 -11.40 2.77 -6.78
N GLY A 76 -11.37 1.88 -7.77
CA GLY A 76 -12.17 1.99 -8.99
C GLY A 76 -11.74 3.15 -9.90
N ILE A 77 -10.50 3.62 -9.78
CA ILE A 77 -9.96 4.65 -10.68
C ILE A 77 -9.81 4.07 -12.08
N ALA A 78 -10.11 4.87 -13.10
CA ALA A 78 -10.13 4.45 -14.50
C ALA A 78 -11.09 3.29 -14.80
N TYR A 79 -12.07 3.00 -13.91
CA TYR A 79 -12.98 1.86 -14.08
C TYR A 79 -13.56 1.79 -15.49
N SER A 80 -14.17 2.90 -15.96
CA SER A 80 -14.80 3.01 -17.28
C SER A 80 -13.85 2.90 -18.48
N GLU A 81 -12.53 2.96 -18.27
CA GLU A 81 -11.54 2.79 -19.34
C GLU A 81 -11.30 1.31 -19.68
N PHE A 82 -11.72 0.39 -18.82
CA PHE A 82 -11.72 -1.04 -19.07
C PHE A 82 -13.07 -1.51 -19.63
N SER A 83 -13.06 -2.49 -20.51
CA SER A 83 -14.30 -3.10 -21.01
C SER A 83 -15.00 -3.91 -19.91
N ASP A 84 -16.33 -4.04 -19.98
CA ASP A 84 -17.07 -4.94 -19.10
C ASP A 84 -16.53 -6.37 -19.18
N ALA A 85 -16.24 -6.84 -20.39
CA ALA A 85 -15.72 -8.19 -20.64
C ALA A 85 -14.38 -8.45 -19.92
N ASP A 86 -13.45 -7.49 -19.94
CA ASP A 86 -12.16 -7.64 -19.25
C ASP A 86 -12.36 -7.67 -17.73
N ARG A 87 -13.20 -6.77 -17.19
CA ARG A 87 -13.49 -6.71 -15.75
C ARG A 87 -14.16 -8.00 -15.26
N GLU A 88 -15.17 -8.47 -15.99
CA GLU A 88 -15.90 -9.70 -15.68
C GLU A 88 -15.00 -10.94 -15.76
N ALA A 89 -14.13 -11.04 -16.76
CA ALA A 89 -13.19 -12.15 -16.89
C ALA A 89 -12.23 -12.23 -15.70
N ILE A 90 -11.71 -11.10 -15.23
CA ILE A 90 -10.83 -11.05 -14.06
C ILE A 90 -11.57 -11.44 -12.78
N VAL A 91 -12.76 -10.89 -12.53
CA VAL A 91 -13.55 -11.23 -11.33
C VAL A 91 -14.05 -12.68 -11.37
N ALA A 92 -14.28 -13.26 -12.56
CA ALA A 92 -14.60 -14.67 -12.69
C ALA A 92 -13.40 -15.57 -12.34
N ALA A 93 -12.19 -15.19 -12.74
CA ALA A 93 -10.96 -15.94 -12.43
C ALA A 93 -10.48 -15.74 -10.97
N TYR A 94 -10.69 -14.55 -10.42
CA TYR A 94 -10.25 -14.13 -9.09
C TYR A 94 -11.42 -13.47 -8.35
N SER A 95 -12.33 -14.30 -7.84
CA SER A 95 -13.60 -13.83 -7.29
C SER A 95 -13.45 -12.94 -6.06
N ARG A 96 -14.22 -11.85 -6.06
CA ARG A 96 -14.39 -10.96 -4.90
C ARG A 96 -15.59 -11.45 -4.10
N THR A 97 -15.47 -11.46 -2.78
CA THR A 97 -16.61 -11.74 -1.89
C THR A 97 -17.61 -10.57 -1.94
N GLU A 98 -18.86 -10.82 -1.58
CA GLU A 98 -19.87 -9.75 -1.42
C GLU A 98 -19.41 -8.68 -0.41
N HIS A 99 -18.62 -9.10 0.60
CA HIS A 99 -18.08 -8.24 1.64
C HIS A 99 -16.67 -7.70 1.35
N PHE A 100 -16.14 -7.86 0.14
CA PHE A 100 -14.73 -7.57 -0.19
C PHE A 100 -14.26 -6.19 0.28
N LYS A 101 -15.09 -5.15 0.15
CA LYS A 101 -14.75 -3.78 0.58
C LYS A 101 -14.51 -3.70 2.09
N GLU A 102 -15.36 -4.32 2.88
CA GLU A 102 -15.19 -4.35 4.33
C GLU A 102 -14.03 -5.26 4.75
N ASP A 103 -13.88 -6.40 4.07
CA ASP A 103 -12.81 -7.37 4.32
C ASP A 103 -11.43 -6.75 4.06
N ILE A 104 -11.26 -5.99 2.96
CA ILE A 104 -9.99 -5.33 2.63
C ILE A 104 -9.69 -4.17 3.59
N ILE A 105 -10.69 -3.37 3.97
CA ILE A 105 -10.50 -2.30 4.99
C ILE A 105 -10.10 -2.92 6.33
N GLN A 106 -10.75 -4.00 6.73
CA GLN A 106 -10.42 -4.74 7.96
C GLN A 106 -9.00 -5.31 7.89
N THR A 107 -8.60 -5.87 6.75
CA THR A 107 -7.24 -6.37 6.53
C THR A 107 -6.19 -5.27 6.65
N PHE A 108 -6.44 -4.09 6.07
CA PHE A 108 -5.57 -2.94 6.25
C PHE A 108 -5.46 -2.53 7.72
N TYR A 109 -6.59 -2.46 8.43
CA TYR A 109 -6.61 -2.10 9.85
C TYR A 109 -5.81 -3.09 10.70
N ASP A 110 -6.08 -4.38 10.56
CA ASP A 110 -5.40 -5.42 11.34
C ASP A 110 -3.89 -5.46 11.06
N GLY A 111 -3.47 -5.15 9.83
CA GLY A 111 -2.06 -5.09 9.45
C GLY A 111 -1.30 -3.86 9.96
N ILE A 112 -1.97 -2.81 10.44
CA ILE A 112 -1.32 -1.54 10.81
C ILE A 112 -1.66 -1.01 12.22
N LYS A 113 -2.73 -1.50 12.86
CA LYS A 113 -3.22 -0.98 14.16
C LYS A 113 -2.19 -1.06 15.30
N HIS A 114 -1.24 -2.00 15.23
CA HIS A 114 -0.16 -2.14 16.20
C HIS A 114 0.99 -1.16 16.00
N LYS A 115 1.02 -0.43 14.87
CA LYS A 115 2.06 0.54 14.52
C LYS A 115 1.48 1.82 13.90
N PRO A 116 0.55 2.50 14.59
CA PRO A 116 -0.25 3.58 14.02
C PRO A 116 0.59 4.78 13.58
N GLY A 117 1.75 5.01 14.21
CA GLY A 117 2.69 6.08 13.83
C GLY A 117 3.24 5.95 12.40
N THR A 118 3.25 4.75 11.84
CA THR A 118 3.68 4.51 10.45
C THR A 118 2.69 5.05 9.41
N THR A 119 1.48 5.42 9.83
CA THR A 119 0.46 5.98 8.92
C THR A 119 0.61 7.49 8.69
N PHE A 120 1.57 8.15 9.36
CA PHE A 120 1.78 9.58 9.19
C PHE A 120 2.10 9.94 7.72
N GLY A 121 1.29 10.83 7.15
CA GLY A 121 1.45 11.31 5.77
C GLY A 121 0.96 10.35 4.68
N ASN A 122 0.18 9.31 5.01
CA ASN A 122 -0.40 8.41 4.00
C ASN A 122 -1.86 8.03 4.26
N VAL A 123 -2.51 7.45 3.25
CA VAL A 123 -3.95 7.12 3.24
C VAL A 123 -4.35 6.07 4.28
N LYS A 124 -3.40 5.31 4.85
CA LYS A 124 -3.73 4.31 5.87
C LYS A 124 -4.12 4.93 7.21
N ALA A 125 -3.84 6.21 7.41
CA ALA A 125 -4.40 6.97 8.53
C ALA A 125 -5.95 7.10 8.42
N ASP A 126 -6.51 6.98 7.22
CA ASP A 126 -7.96 6.96 7.02
C ASP A 126 -8.59 5.67 7.53
N VAL A 127 -7.96 4.54 7.24
CA VAL A 127 -8.38 3.22 7.75
C VAL A 127 -8.39 3.18 9.28
N LEU A 128 -7.37 3.75 9.93
CA LEU A 128 -7.31 3.77 11.39
C LEU A 128 -8.42 4.64 12.01
N VAL A 129 -8.73 5.78 11.41
CA VAL A 129 -9.83 6.64 11.91
C VAL A 129 -11.19 5.99 11.70
N ASP A 130 -11.37 5.27 10.59
CA ASP A 130 -12.60 4.54 10.31
C ASP A 130 -12.86 3.43 11.35
N LYS A 131 -11.84 2.65 11.68
CA LYS A 131 -11.97 1.45 12.55
C LYS A 131 -11.71 1.70 14.03
N ASP A 132 -11.00 2.77 14.41
CA ASP A 132 -10.75 3.15 15.81
C ASP A 132 -11.14 4.62 16.07
N PRO A 133 -12.33 4.87 16.66
CA PRO A 133 -12.79 6.22 17.00
C PRO A 133 -11.89 6.97 18.00
N LYS A 134 -11.00 6.27 18.71
CA LYS A 134 -10.05 6.87 19.66
C LYS A 134 -8.74 7.25 18.98
N PHE A 135 -8.47 6.73 17.77
CA PHE A 135 -7.25 7.06 17.05
C PHE A 135 -7.26 8.53 16.62
N GLN A 136 -6.20 9.23 16.99
CA GLN A 136 -5.97 10.62 16.58
C GLN A 136 -4.81 10.65 15.60
N ARG A 137 -5.10 11.12 14.38
CA ARG A 137 -4.07 11.32 13.36
C ARG A 137 -3.05 12.35 13.83
N MET A 138 -1.77 12.06 13.57
CA MET A 138 -0.72 13.04 13.75
C MET A 138 -0.92 14.21 12.79
N ASN A 139 -0.86 15.44 13.31
CA ASN A 139 -1.01 16.66 12.52
C ASN A 139 0.37 17.20 12.11
N PHE A 140 0.65 17.24 10.80
CA PHE A 140 1.92 17.71 10.27
C PHE A 140 2.24 19.16 10.65
N CYS A 141 1.27 20.06 10.60
CA CYS A 141 1.47 21.46 10.99
C CYS A 141 1.81 21.60 12.47
N SER A 142 1.22 20.78 13.35
CA SER A 142 1.58 20.75 14.78
C SER A 142 3.01 20.24 14.98
N VAL A 143 3.47 19.25 14.21
CA VAL A 143 4.86 18.78 14.25
C VAL A 143 5.82 19.90 13.83
N ILE A 144 5.50 20.65 12.76
CA ILE A 144 6.31 21.81 12.34
C ILE A 144 6.38 22.86 13.45
N ARG A 145 5.22 23.26 14.01
CA ARG A 145 5.16 24.27 15.07
C ARG A 145 5.84 23.83 16.36
N GLY A 146 5.91 22.53 16.62
CA GLY A 146 6.61 21.94 17.76
C GLY A 146 8.10 21.67 17.53
N SER A 147 8.63 21.99 16.34
CA SER A 147 10.03 21.76 16.02
C SER A 147 10.96 22.62 16.87
N GLN A 148 12.16 22.12 17.18
CA GLN A 148 13.19 22.88 17.92
C GLN A 148 13.83 24.00 17.08
N TRP A 149 13.64 23.96 15.76
CA TRP A 149 14.13 25.01 14.87
C TRP A 149 13.38 26.32 15.16
N LYS A 150 14.12 27.40 15.32
CA LYS A 150 13.54 28.75 15.44
C LYS A 150 12.96 29.15 14.07
N GLY A 151 11.73 29.63 14.07
CA GLY A 151 10.99 30.15 12.92
C GLY A 151 9.92 31.15 13.37
#